data_AF-A0A822FKX2-F1
#
_entry.id   AF-A0A822FKX2-F1
#
_cell.length_a   1.000
_cell.length_b   1.000
_cell.length_c   1.000
_cell.angle_alpha   90.00
_cell.angle_beta   90.00
_cell.angle_gamma   90.00
#
_symmetry.space_group_name_H-M   'P 1'
#
loop_
_entity.id
_entity.type
_entity.pdbx_description
1 polymer ?
#
loop_
_entity_poly.entity_id
_entity_poly.type
_entity_poly.pdbx_seq_one_letter_code
_entity_poly.pdbx_strand_id
1 'polypeptide(L)'
;MSSSSNDTKIFGHVTPVWESLRTAFEENLVQGVDIGASLSVYHQDECVINRTGGWKDAKTKKEPYTTDTLQCILSVSKAVAAAAVVLCIEKGWLDYQAPVTKYWPEFGTSGKRV
;
A
#
# COMPACT_ATOMS: atom_id res chain seq x y z
N MET A 1 -16.63 -14.30 30.19
CA MET A 1 -15.19 -14.37 29.88
C MET A 1 -14.81 -13.11 29.12
N SER A 2 -14.37 -12.08 29.83
CA SER A 2 -13.91 -10.82 29.22
C SER A 2 -12.41 -10.94 28.96
N SER A 3 -12.02 -11.32 27.74
CA SER A 3 -10.63 -11.24 27.31
C SER A 3 -10.28 -9.78 27.03
N SER A 4 -9.39 -9.23 27.84
CA SER A 4 -8.88 -7.87 27.80
C SER A 4 -8.25 -7.52 26.45
N SER A 5 -8.96 -6.74 25.65
CA SER A 5 -8.53 -6.11 24.40
C SER A 5 -7.69 -4.85 24.68
N ASN A 6 -6.47 -4.99 25.24
CA ASN A 6 -5.67 -3.82 25.63
C ASN A 6 -4.18 -3.87 25.29
N ASP A 7 -3.73 -4.82 24.47
CA ASP A 7 -2.30 -4.96 24.12
C ASP A 7 -1.97 -4.54 22.68
N THR A 8 -2.97 -4.15 21.89
CA THR A 8 -2.75 -3.69 20.50
C THR A 8 -2.03 -2.34 20.53
N LYS A 9 -0.75 -2.35 20.14
CA LYS A 9 0.06 -1.15 20.01
C LYS A 9 -0.34 -0.37 18.76
N ILE A 10 -0.76 0.88 18.92
CA ILE A 10 -1.18 1.76 17.82
C ILE A 10 -0.47 3.11 17.99
N PHE A 11 0.11 3.63 16.91
CA PHE A 11 0.92 4.84 16.91
C PHE A 11 0.66 5.69 15.67
N GLY A 12 1.14 6.93 15.71
CA GLY A 12 1.09 7.88 14.60
C GLY A 12 0.16 9.06 14.86
N HIS A 13 -0.12 9.84 13.81
CA HIS A 13 -0.90 11.07 13.90
C HIS A 13 -2.14 11.03 13.01
N VAL A 14 -3.17 11.75 13.46
CA VAL A 14 -4.37 12.08 12.70
C VAL A 14 -4.71 13.53 13.00
N THR A 15 -5.08 14.29 11.98
CA THR A 15 -5.53 15.67 12.14
C THR A 15 -7.03 15.69 12.51
N PRO A 16 -7.51 16.68 13.30
CA PRO A 16 -8.79 16.58 14.03
C PRO A 16 -10.05 16.31 13.19
N VAL A 17 -10.07 16.76 11.93
CA VAL A 17 -11.23 16.56 11.04
C VAL A 17 -11.33 15.14 10.47
N TRP A 18 -10.31 14.29 10.67
CA TRP A 18 -10.26 12.92 10.15
C TRP A 18 -10.35 11.84 11.24
N GLU A 19 -10.81 12.22 12.45
CA GLU A 19 -10.93 11.33 13.60
C GLU A 19 -11.77 10.07 13.33
N SER A 20 -12.81 10.19 12.49
CA SER A 20 -13.66 9.04 12.11
C SER A 20 -12.88 7.93 11.40
N LEU A 21 -11.89 8.29 10.56
CA LEU A 21 -10.99 7.31 9.94
C LEU A 21 -10.03 6.69 10.95
N ARG A 22 -9.58 7.45 11.96
CA ARG A 22 -8.80 6.89 13.06
C ARG A 22 -9.62 5.85 13.82
N THR A 23 -10.87 6.15 14.15
CA THR A 23 -11.74 5.21 14.86
C THR A 23 -11.90 3.92 14.08
N ALA A 24 -12.25 3.98 12.79
CA ALA A 24 -12.42 2.79 11.95
C ALA A 24 -11.14 1.93 11.87
N PHE A 25 -9.97 2.55 11.72
CA PHE A 25 -8.70 1.82 11.70
C PHE A 25 -8.38 1.14 13.05
N GLU A 26 -8.61 1.84 14.16
CA GLU A 26 -8.41 1.29 15.50
C GLU A 26 -9.35 0.11 15.77
N GLU A 27 -10.61 0.24 15.38
CA GLU A 27 -11.62 -0.80 15.53
C GLU A 27 -11.25 -2.07 14.77
N ASN A 28 -10.76 -1.96 13.53
CA ASN A 28 -10.30 -3.13 12.76
C ASN A 28 -9.20 -3.91 13.49
N LEU A 29 -8.23 -3.22 14.07
CA LEU A 29 -7.14 -3.84 14.82
C LEU A 29 -7.62 -4.45 16.15
N VAL A 30 -8.50 -3.76 16.86
CA VAL A 30 -9.05 -4.24 18.15
C VAL A 30 -9.96 -5.46 17.95
N GLN A 31 -10.77 -5.46 16.89
CA GLN A 31 -11.66 -6.58 16.54
C GLN A 31 -10.90 -7.76 15.91
N GLY A 32 -9.61 -7.59 15.59
CA GLY A 32 -8.79 -8.61 14.97
C GLY A 32 -9.13 -8.89 13.51
N VAL A 33 -9.81 -7.94 12.85
CA VAL A 33 -9.99 -7.93 11.38
C VAL A 33 -8.61 -7.83 10.72
N ASP A 34 -7.79 -6.93 11.25
CA ASP A 34 -6.40 -6.75 10.85
C ASP A 34 -5.47 -7.23 11.99
N ILE A 35 -4.42 -7.98 11.65
CA ILE A 35 -3.39 -8.42 12.60
C ILE A 35 -2.40 -7.28 12.90
N GLY A 36 -1.99 -6.60 11.85
CA GLY A 36 -1.15 -5.41 11.86
C GLY A 36 -1.33 -4.67 10.56
N ALA A 37 -1.35 -3.35 10.62
CA ALA A 37 -1.66 -2.50 9.47
C ALA A 37 -0.96 -1.14 9.55
N SER A 38 -0.87 -0.49 8.40
CA SER A 38 -0.50 0.92 8.27
C SER A 38 -1.51 1.65 7.40
N LEU A 39 -1.85 2.87 7.76
CA LEU A 39 -2.71 3.77 7.00
C LEU A 39 -2.03 5.14 6.86
N SER A 40 -1.79 5.57 5.63
CA SER A 40 -1.35 6.93 5.33
C SER A 40 -2.33 7.56 4.35
N VAL A 41 -2.83 8.76 4.67
CA VAL A 41 -3.76 9.52 3.82
C VAL A 41 -3.18 10.89 3.59
N TYR A 42 -3.15 11.30 2.32
CA TYR A 42 -2.76 12.64 1.89
C TYR A 42 -3.98 13.36 1.34
N HIS A 43 -4.18 14.60 1.76
CA HIS A 43 -5.23 15.48 1.26
C HIS A 43 -4.61 16.86 1.01
N GLN A 44 -4.70 17.34 -0.24
CA GLN A 44 -4.06 18.60 -0.67
C GLN A 44 -2.56 18.65 -0.31
N ASP A 45 -1.83 17.59 -0.66
CA ASP A 45 -0.39 17.41 -0.40
C ASP A 45 0.01 17.34 1.09
N GLU A 46 -0.94 17.45 2.03
CA GLU A 46 -0.68 17.28 3.45
C GLU A 46 -0.96 15.86 3.92
N CYS A 47 -0.04 15.29 4.70
CA CYS A 47 -0.24 14.01 5.35
C CYS A 47 -1.18 14.17 6.56
N VAL A 48 -2.48 14.00 6.31
CA VAL A 48 -3.54 14.19 7.31
C VAL A 48 -3.71 12.99 8.25
N ILE A 49 -3.25 11.82 7.83
CA ILE A 49 -3.19 10.58 8.61
C ILE A 49 -1.87 9.88 8.30
N ASN A 50 -1.14 9.48 9.34
CA ASN A 50 -0.06 8.52 9.25
C ASN A 50 -0.09 7.62 10.48
N ARG A 51 -0.56 6.39 10.31
CA ARG A 51 -0.98 5.50 11.39
C ARG A 51 -0.44 4.11 11.18
N THR A 52 -0.06 3.46 12.27
CA THR A 52 0.39 2.07 12.25
C THR A 52 -0.04 1.38 13.54
N GLY A 53 -0.25 0.07 13.49
CA GLY A 53 -0.52 -0.67 14.71
C GLY A 53 -0.76 -2.15 14.52
N GLY A 54 -0.90 -2.85 15.64
CA GLY A 54 -0.98 -4.30 15.70
C GLY A 54 0.40 -4.95 15.65
N TRP A 55 0.46 -6.13 15.02
CA TRP A 55 1.61 -7.03 15.08
C TRP A 55 2.01 -7.53 13.70
N LYS A 56 3.29 -7.83 13.50
CA LYS A 56 3.77 -8.41 12.24
C LYS A 56 3.30 -9.84 12.02
N ASP A 57 3.04 -10.57 13.09
CA ASP A 57 2.68 -11.98 13.06
C ASP A 57 1.55 -12.29 14.06
N ALA A 58 0.51 -12.95 13.55
CA ALA A 58 -0.71 -13.25 14.31
C ALA A 58 -0.50 -14.24 15.45
N LYS A 59 0.46 -15.16 15.30
CA LYS A 59 0.68 -16.28 16.22
C LYS A 59 1.50 -15.85 17.41
N THR A 60 2.60 -15.15 17.15
CA THR A 60 3.60 -14.77 18.15
C THR A 60 3.27 -13.45 18.81
N LYS A 61 2.71 -12.47 18.06
CA LYS A 61 2.44 -11.11 18.53
C LYS A 61 3.60 -10.50 19.32
N LYS A 62 4.84 -10.79 18.89
CA LYS A 62 6.07 -10.33 19.58
C LYS A 62 6.55 -8.99 19.03
N GLU A 63 6.50 -8.83 17.71
CA GLU A 63 7.00 -7.63 17.03
C GLU A 63 5.84 -6.72 16.62
N PRO A 64 5.84 -5.45 17.07
CA PRO A 64 4.83 -4.49 16.64
C PRO A 64 4.93 -4.24 15.14
N TYR A 65 3.77 -4.04 14.51
CA TYR A 65 3.70 -3.49 13.17
C TYR A 65 3.99 -1.99 13.27
N THR A 66 5.00 -1.52 12.56
CA THR A 66 5.49 -0.13 12.59
C THR A 66 5.54 0.46 11.18
N THR A 67 5.84 1.75 11.06
CA THR A 67 6.05 2.43 9.77
C THR A 67 7.18 1.84 8.94
N ASP A 68 8.16 1.18 9.57
CA ASP A 68 9.28 0.53 8.88
C ASP A 68 8.98 -0.93 8.50
N THR A 69 7.78 -1.42 8.82
CA THR A 69 7.39 -2.80 8.52
C THR A 69 7.08 -2.92 7.03
N LEU A 70 7.89 -3.73 6.33
CA LEU A 70 7.63 -4.08 4.94
C LEU A 70 6.61 -5.21 4.86
N GLN A 71 5.64 -5.06 3.96
CA GLN A 71 4.62 -6.07 3.66
C GLN A 71 4.59 -6.36 2.16
N CYS A 72 4.29 -7.60 1.79
CA CYS A 72 4.02 -7.96 0.40
C CYS A 72 2.72 -7.26 -0.07
N ILE A 73 2.84 -6.31 -0.99
CA ILE A 73 1.72 -5.50 -1.48
C ILE A 73 0.97 -6.12 -2.67
N LEU A 74 1.37 -7.33 -3.10
CA LEU A 74 0.74 -8.08 -4.19
C LEU A 74 0.54 -7.20 -5.45
N SER A 75 -0.67 -7.20 -6.02
CA SER A 75 -0.99 -6.47 -7.26
C SER A 75 -0.89 -4.95 -7.15
N VAL A 76 -0.82 -4.37 -5.96
CA VAL A 76 -0.56 -2.92 -5.79
C VAL A 76 0.77 -2.52 -6.45
N SER A 77 1.73 -3.45 -6.54
CA SER A 77 2.98 -3.27 -7.30
C SER A 77 2.79 -2.83 -8.75
N LYS A 78 1.66 -3.14 -9.39
CA LYS A 78 1.36 -2.72 -10.77
C LYS A 78 1.30 -1.20 -10.93
N ALA A 79 0.85 -0.47 -9.91
CA ALA A 79 0.84 0.99 -9.94
C ALA A 79 2.26 1.57 -10.03
N VAL A 80 3.20 1.00 -9.27
CA VAL A 80 4.62 1.39 -9.30
C VAL A 80 5.25 1.06 -10.66
N ALA A 81 4.98 -0.13 -11.19
CA ALA A 81 5.45 -0.52 -12.53
C ALA A 81 4.89 0.40 -13.63
N ALA A 82 3.61 0.77 -13.55
CA ALA A 82 2.99 1.71 -14.48
C ALA A 82 3.63 3.11 -14.38
N ALA A 83 3.90 3.61 -13.17
CA ALA A 83 4.59 4.88 -12.97
C ALA A 83 6.00 4.88 -13.59
N ALA A 84 6.75 3.79 -13.46
CA ALA A 84 8.05 3.65 -14.11
C ALA A 84 7.95 3.72 -15.64
N VAL A 85 6.91 3.11 -16.24
CA VAL A 85 6.63 3.21 -17.68
C VAL A 85 6.30 4.64 -18.08
N VAL A 86 5.46 5.35 -17.31
CA VAL A 86 5.12 6.77 -17.56
C VAL A 86 6.39 7.63 -17.57
N LEU A 87 7.30 7.43 -16.61
CA LEU A 87 8.58 8.15 -16.57
C LEU A 87 9.46 7.86 -17.79
N CYS A 88 9.47 6.62 -18.30
CA CYS A 88 10.17 6.30 -19.54
C CYS A 88 9.55 7.00 -20.76
N ILE A 89 8.23 7.18 -20.78
CA ILE A 89 7.53 7.88 -21.85
C ILE A 89 7.82 9.38 -21.81
N GLU A 90 7.80 9.99 -20.62
CA GLU A 90 8.18 11.40 -20.42
C GLU A 90 9.61 11.67 -20.90
N LYS A 91 10.52 10.71 -20.69
CA LYS A 91 11.91 10.77 -21.18
C LYS A 91 12.06 10.48 -22.68
N GLY A 92 10.98 10.13 -23.38
CA GLY A 92 11.00 9.75 -24.79
C GLY A 92 11.62 8.37 -25.08
N TRP A 93 11.84 7.54 -24.05
CA TRP A 93 12.36 6.17 -24.21
C TRP A 93 11.29 5.19 -24.67
N LEU A 94 10.04 5.44 -24.25
CA LEU A 94 8.86 4.69 -24.67
C LEU A 94 7.83 5.65 -25.30
N ASP A 95 6.90 5.09 -26.06
CA ASP A 95 5.83 5.81 -26.74
C ASP A 95 4.55 4.99 -26.60
N TYR A 96 3.48 5.62 -26.12
CA TYR A 96 2.17 4.99 -25.95
C TYR A 96 1.57 4.46 -27.25
N GLN A 97 1.85 5.13 -28.37
CA GLN A 97 1.29 4.78 -29.68
C GLN A 97 2.17 3.79 -30.44
N ALA A 98 3.41 3.59 -29.99
CA ALA A 98 4.28 2.62 -30.62
C ALA A 98 3.80 1.19 -30.33
N PRO A 99 3.86 0.30 -31.33
CA PRO A 99 3.59 -1.11 -31.11
C PRO A 99 4.62 -1.68 -30.13
N VAL A 100 4.19 -2.60 -29.26
CA VAL A 100 5.08 -3.26 -28.29
C VAL A 100 6.30 -3.89 -28.97
N THR A 101 6.13 -4.39 -30.19
CA THR A 101 7.19 -4.99 -31.03
C THR A 101 8.35 -4.05 -31.36
N LYS A 102 8.15 -2.72 -31.28
CA LYS A 102 9.24 -1.73 -31.38
C LYS A 102 10.26 -1.91 -30.26
N TYR A 103 9.80 -2.30 -29.08
CA TYR A 103 10.61 -2.45 -27.87
C TYR A 103 10.89 -3.91 -27.52
N TRP A 104 10.00 -4.81 -27.92
CA TRP A 104 10.09 -6.25 -27.67
C TRP A 104 9.71 -7.04 -28.94
N PRO A 105 10.65 -7.22 -29.89
CA PRO A 105 10.36 -7.83 -31.19
C PRO A 105 9.72 -9.22 -31.12
N GLU A 106 10.12 -10.06 -30.17
CA GLU A 106 9.62 -11.41 -29.96
C GLU A 106 8.13 -11.45 -29.58
N PHE A 107 7.58 -10.32 -29.11
CA PHE A 107 6.14 -10.16 -28.88
C PHE A 107 5.31 -10.25 -30.17
N GLY A 108 5.94 -10.02 -31.34
CA GLY A 108 5.29 -10.01 -32.66
C GLY A 108 4.99 -11.39 -33.25
N THR A 109 5.13 -12.46 -32.46
CA THR A 109 4.80 -13.83 -32.88
C THR A 109 3.29 -14.08 -32.86
N SER A 110 2.84 -15.19 -33.48
CA SER A 110 1.44 -15.64 -33.47
C SER A 110 0.43 -14.64 -34.05
N GLY A 111 0.77 -14.00 -35.17
CA GLY A 111 -0.14 -13.09 -35.89
C GLY A 111 -0.19 -11.66 -35.38
N LYS A 112 0.55 -11.32 -34.31
CA LYS A 112 0.69 -9.95 -33.77
C LYS A 112 1.71 -9.10 -34.54
N ARG A 113 1.74 -9.25 -35.87
CA ARG A 113 2.64 -8.45 -36.72
C ARG A 113 2.10 -7.03 -36.83
N VAL A 114 3.05 -6.10 -36.84
CA VAL A 114 2.88 -4.65 -36.79
C VAL A 114 1.96 -4.15 -37.90
#